data_AF-A0AAV8UZD3-F1
#
_entry.id   AF-A0AAV8UZD3-F1
#
_cell.length_a   1.000
_cell.length_b   1.000
_cell.length_c   1.000
_cell.angle_alpha   90.00
_cell.angle_beta   90.00
_cell.angle_gamma   90.00
#
_symmetry.space_group_name_H-M   'P 1'
#
loop_
_entity.id
_entity.type
_entity.pdbx_description
1 polymer ?
#
loop_
_entity_poly.entity_id
_entity_poly.type
_entity_poly.pdbx_seq_one_letter_code
_entity_poly.pdbx_strand_id
1 'polypeptide(L)'
;MSADAPVNGFKFVQDVLVSPLFDSLNMATPEWLRTLVWVDFRLALLLFVSYPLWLFIGSFGEENDALKRVMIGYWQASSLLMLTVFLNITEQPIGTFTGMFVQIMIPITIWWWKDLVAEIDADNSFMCQAFRLWRWPATVLSVMGTATQFSLQRCNFVSSLLADPICGAWLEPPFNFHRLLIPFASTETLNAIAYAGLITYFGYLAYYVAVPLPRASRSGRKERDCFSSVSVLTSWGWLKPRSDV
;
A
#
# COMPACT_ATOMS: atom_id res chain seq x y z
N MET A 1 14.85 -30.21 -38.34
CA MET A 1 14.89 -30.12 -36.87
C MET A 1 15.73 -28.91 -36.48
N SER A 2 15.11 -27.78 -36.26
CA SER A 2 15.55 -26.80 -35.26
C SER A 2 14.31 -25.96 -34.97
N ALA A 3 13.70 -26.20 -33.81
CA ALA A 3 12.55 -25.45 -33.35
C ALA A 3 13.09 -24.17 -32.70
N ASP A 4 12.85 -23.03 -33.35
CA ASP A 4 13.03 -21.73 -32.71
C ASP A 4 12.05 -21.65 -31.54
N ALA A 5 12.60 -21.75 -30.33
CA ALA A 5 11.85 -21.44 -29.12
C ALA A 5 11.38 -19.98 -29.21
N PRO A 6 10.14 -19.66 -28.83
CA PRO A 6 9.70 -18.27 -28.80
C PRO A 6 10.62 -17.52 -27.84
N VAL A 7 11.44 -16.62 -28.37
CA VAL A 7 12.18 -15.65 -27.57
C VAL A 7 11.12 -14.86 -26.84
N ASN A 8 10.96 -15.12 -25.54
CA ASN A 8 10.12 -14.31 -24.67
C ASN A 8 10.58 -12.87 -24.83
N GLY A 9 9.82 -12.05 -25.59
CA GLY A 9 10.16 -10.66 -25.88
C GLY A 9 10.45 -9.87 -24.60
N PHE A 10 9.87 -10.30 -23.49
CA PHE A 10 10.13 -9.81 -22.15
C PHE A 10 11.59 -9.99 -21.67
N LYS A 11 12.22 -11.15 -21.93
CA LYS A 11 13.61 -11.42 -21.57
C LYS A 11 14.59 -10.59 -22.42
N PHE A 12 14.26 -10.40 -23.70
CA PHE A 12 15.03 -9.55 -24.62
C PHE A 12 14.96 -8.06 -24.22
N VAL A 13 13.77 -7.52 -23.95
CA VAL A 13 13.62 -6.14 -23.46
C VAL A 13 14.33 -5.95 -22.11
N GLN A 14 14.27 -6.95 -21.23
CA GLN A 14 14.85 -6.86 -19.90
C GLN A 14 16.38 -6.90 -19.86
N ASP A 15 17.01 -7.73 -20.71
CA ASP A 15 18.47 -7.86 -20.77
C ASP A 15 19.14 -6.84 -21.71
N VAL A 16 18.40 -6.29 -22.70
CA VAL A 16 18.97 -5.39 -23.72
C VAL A 16 18.65 -3.92 -23.46
N LEU A 17 17.51 -3.59 -22.85
CA LEU A 17 17.07 -2.19 -22.67
C LEU A 17 17.02 -1.74 -21.20
N VAL A 18 16.63 -2.62 -20.28
CA VAL A 18 16.35 -2.22 -18.89
C VAL A 18 17.61 -2.26 -18.01
N SER A 19 18.46 -3.28 -18.12
CA SER A 19 19.72 -3.34 -17.35
C SER A 19 20.70 -2.20 -17.66
N PRO A 20 20.98 -1.83 -18.93
CA PRO A 20 21.96 -0.77 -19.21
C PRO A 20 21.44 0.60 -18.78
N LEU A 21 20.10 0.77 -18.81
CA LEU A 21 19.45 2.03 -18.48
C LEU A 21 19.45 2.27 -16.97
N PHE A 22 19.15 1.26 -16.15
CA PHE A 22 19.34 1.36 -14.70
C PHE A 22 20.81 1.47 -14.30
N ASP A 23 21.75 0.81 -15.00
CA ASP A 23 23.19 1.00 -14.74
C ASP A 23 23.63 2.44 -15.03
N SER A 24 23.12 3.06 -16.10
CA SER A 24 23.40 4.46 -16.42
C SER A 24 22.77 5.44 -15.41
N LEU A 25 21.54 5.19 -14.96
CA LEU A 25 20.88 5.96 -13.90
C LEU A 25 21.60 5.80 -12.56
N ASN A 26 22.11 4.60 -12.27
CA ASN A 26 22.88 4.28 -11.07
C ASN A 26 24.22 5.02 -11.01
N MET A 27 24.83 5.33 -12.17
CA MET A 27 26.04 6.16 -12.23
C MET A 27 25.75 7.66 -12.05
N ALA A 28 24.56 8.12 -12.47
CA ALA A 28 24.17 9.53 -12.37
C ALA A 28 23.54 9.90 -11.01
N THR A 29 23.12 8.92 -10.22
CA THR A 29 22.47 9.11 -8.93
C THR A 29 23.46 9.11 -7.78
N PRO A 30 23.35 10.04 -6.81
CA PRO A 30 24.16 9.99 -5.61
C PRO A 30 23.92 8.70 -4.82
N GLU A 31 24.99 8.03 -4.37
CA GLU A 31 24.87 6.75 -3.66
C GLU A 31 23.97 6.82 -2.42
N TRP A 32 24.04 7.93 -1.67
CA TRP A 32 23.21 8.14 -0.47
C TRP A 32 21.71 8.13 -0.80
N LEU A 33 21.32 8.65 -1.97
CA LEU A 33 19.93 8.67 -2.41
C LEU A 33 19.47 7.25 -2.75
N ARG A 34 20.31 6.49 -3.47
CA ARG A 34 20.01 5.10 -3.79
C ARG A 34 19.86 4.24 -2.54
N THR A 35 20.77 4.37 -1.58
CA THR A 35 20.65 3.68 -0.28
C THR A 35 19.36 4.05 0.45
N LEU A 36 19.01 5.35 0.48
CA LEU A 36 17.79 5.82 1.10
C LEU A 36 16.54 5.20 0.45
N VAL A 37 16.47 5.20 -0.88
CA VAL A 37 15.34 4.64 -1.65
C VAL A 37 15.14 3.15 -1.35
N TRP A 38 16.23 2.38 -1.34
CA TRP A 38 16.15 0.94 -1.03
C TRP A 38 15.77 0.67 0.42
N VAL A 39 16.26 1.48 1.36
CA VAL A 39 15.87 1.36 2.78
C VAL A 39 14.40 1.72 2.96
N ASP A 40 13.93 2.81 2.34
CA ASP A 40 12.52 3.21 2.38
C ASP A 40 11.61 2.11 1.83
N PHE A 41 11.94 1.54 0.67
CA PHE A 41 11.17 0.45 0.07
C PHE A 41 11.12 -0.80 0.98
N ARG A 42 12.23 -1.19 1.58
CA ARG A 42 12.28 -2.34 2.51
C ARG A 42 11.50 -2.06 3.79
N LEU A 43 11.60 -0.86 4.35
CA LEU A 43 10.82 -0.45 5.51
C LEU A 43 9.32 -0.45 5.19
N ALA A 44 8.94 0.03 4.01
CA ALA A 44 7.55 0.03 3.58
C ALA A 44 6.99 -1.40 3.48
N LEU A 45 7.74 -2.34 2.88
CA LEU A 45 7.33 -3.74 2.82
C LEU A 45 7.21 -4.36 4.21
N LEU A 46 8.22 -4.22 5.07
CA LEU A 46 8.22 -4.85 6.39
C LEU A 46 7.14 -4.25 7.30
N LEU A 47 7.01 -2.92 7.31
CA LEU A 47 6.18 -2.23 8.29
C LEU A 47 4.77 -1.92 7.81
N PHE A 48 4.56 -1.62 6.52
CA PHE A 48 3.23 -1.31 5.99
C PHE A 48 2.52 -2.50 5.35
N VAL A 49 3.25 -3.59 5.04
CA VAL A 49 2.65 -4.79 4.44
C VAL A 49 2.81 -6.00 5.36
N SER A 50 4.03 -6.45 5.64
CA SER A 50 4.28 -7.73 6.34
C SER A 50 3.79 -7.74 7.79
N TYR A 51 4.18 -6.74 8.58
CA TYR A 51 3.77 -6.66 9.98
C TYR A 51 2.25 -6.53 10.17
N PRO A 52 1.55 -5.59 9.49
CA PRO A 52 0.10 -5.50 9.60
C PRO A 52 -0.62 -6.73 9.02
N LEU A 53 0.02 -7.51 8.14
CA LEU A 53 -0.57 -8.75 7.62
C LEU A 53 -0.57 -9.82 8.69
N TRP A 54 0.56 -9.93 9.40
CA TRP A 54 0.65 -10.79 10.56
C TRP A 54 -0.35 -10.37 11.67
N LEU A 55 -0.48 -9.08 11.96
CA LEU A 55 -1.51 -8.56 12.89
C LEU A 55 -2.93 -8.88 12.42
N PHE A 56 -3.21 -8.71 11.13
CA PHE A 56 -4.54 -8.95 10.57
C PHE A 56 -4.93 -10.42 10.66
N ILE A 57 -4.03 -11.33 10.28
CA ILE A 57 -4.25 -12.77 10.43
C ILE A 57 -4.42 -13.12 11.92
N GLY A 58 -3.57 -12.58 12.80
CA GLY A 58 -3.65 -12.77 14.24
C GLY A 58 -4.95 -12.26 14.86
N SER A 59 -5.53 -11.18 14.31
CA SER A 59 -6.77 -10.57 14.80
C SER A 59 -7.98 -11.49 14.71
N PHE A 60 -7.99 -12.48 13.81
CA PHE A 60 -9.08 -13.45 13.73
C PHE A 60 -9.10 -14.44 14.90
N GLY A 61 -7.97 -14.65 15.56
CA GLY A 61 -7.87 -15.46 16.78
C GLY A 61 -8.28 -14.72 18.05
N GLU A 62 -8.49 -13.41 17.99
CA GLU A 62 -8.82 -12.56 19.13
C GLU A 62 -10.34 -12.35 19.24
N GLU A 63 -10.85 -12.30 20.47
CA GLU A 63 -12.25 -11.94 20.76
C GLU A 63 -12.50 -10.43 20.57
N ASN A 64 -11.43 -9.65 20.45
CA ASN A 64 -11.51 -8.20 20.30
C ASN A 64 -11.88 -7.80 18.87
N ASP A 65 -13.16 -7.52 18.65
CA ASP A 65 -13.67 -7.06 17.36
C ASP A 65 -13.16 -5.66 16.98
N ALA A 66 -12.67 -4.86 17.93
CA ALA A 66 -12.13 -3.55 17.62
C ALA A 66 -10.84 -3.65 16.79
N LEU A 67 -9.95 -4.59 17.15
CA LEU A 67 -8.72 -4.84 16.39
C LEU A 67 -9.02 -5.24 14.94
N LYS A 68 -9.98 -6.15 14.74
CA LYS A 68 -10.41 -6.59 13.39
C LYS A 68 -10.91 -5.42 12.56
N ARG A 69 -11.77 -4.56 13.12
CA ARG A 69 -12.34 -3.39 12.43
C ARG A 69 -11.27 -2.37 12.05
N VAL A 70 -10.32 -2.08 12.94
CA VAL A 70 -9.21 -1.17 12.65
C VAL A 70 -8.32 -1.74 11.55
N MET A 71 -7.99 -3.04 11.62
CA MET A 71 -7.17 -3.69 10.58
C MET A 71 -7.84 -3.75 9.22
N ILE A 72 -9.16 -4.01 9.14
CA ILE A 72 -9.90 -3.94 7.87
C ILE A 72 -9.80 -2.54 7.27
N GLY A 73 -10.02 -1.49 8.07
CA GLY A 73 -9.89 -0.10 7.60
C GLY A 73 -8.48 0.25 7.15
N TYR A 74 -7.47 -0.24 7.86
CA TYR A 74 -6.07 -0.10 7.48
C TYR A 74 -5.78 -0.76 6.12
N TRP A 75 -6.22 -2.00 5.91
CA TRP A 75 -6.00 -2.73 4.65
C TRP A 75 -6.70 -2.11 3.46
N GLN A 76 -7.89 -1.54 3.69
CA GLN A 76 -8.57 -0.74 2.68
C GLN A 76 -7.70 0.44 2.27
N ALA A 77 -7.18 1.22 3.21
CA ALA A 77 -6.30 2.35 2.88
C ALA A 77 -4.94 1.94 2.28
N SER A 78 -4.33 0.87 2.79
CA SER A 78 -3.01 0.40 2.34
C SER A 78 -3.06 -0.28 0.97
N SER A 79 -4.22 -0.72 0.48
CA SER A 79 -4.37 -1.25 -0.88
C SER A 79 -3.90 -0.27 -1.97
N LEU A 80 -3.93 1.04 -1.69
CA LEU A 80 -3.38 2.05 -2.58
C LEU A 80 -1.86 1.93 -2.76
N LEU A 81 -1.10 1.39 -1.78
CA LEU A 81 0.34 1.09 -1.95
C LEU A 81 0.57 0.11 -3.11
N MET A 82 -0.28 -0.91 -3.24
CA MET A 82 -0.17 -1.88 -4.33
C MET A 82 -0.40 -1.19 -5.69
N LEU A 83 -1.41 -0.32 -5.77
CA LEU A 83 -1.66 0.46 -6.98
C LEU A 83 -0.52 1.42 -7.29
N THR A 84 0.08 2.06 -6.28
CA THR A 84 1.28 2.89 -6.44
C THR A 84 2.44 2.10 -7.03
N VAL A 85 2.68 0.87 -6.55
CA VAL A 85 3.72 0.00 -7.12
C VAL A 85 3.45 -0.32 -8.59
N PHE A 86 2.21 -0.62 -8.96
CA PHE A 86 1.86 -0.89 -10.36
C PHE A 86 2.05 0.34 -11.26
N LEU A 87 1.67 1.52 -10.79
CA LEU A 87 1.89 2.79 -11.49
C LEU A 87 3.38 3.09 -11.67
N ASN A 88 4.19 2.83 -10.64
CA ASN A 88 5.64 3.03 -10.72
C ASN A 88 6.31 2.03 -11.68
N ILE A 89 5.85 0.78 -11.72
CA ILE A 89 6.36 -0.22 -12.70
C ILE A 89 6.09 0.23 -14.14
N THR A 90 4.99 0.94 -14.39
CA THR A 90 4.63 1.47 -15.71
C THR A 90 5.10 2.92 -15.93
N GLU A 91 6.03 3.39 -15.09
CA GLU A 91 6.68 4.71 -15.18
C GLU A 91 5.69 5.90 -15.13
N GLN A 92 4.51 5.69 -14.53
CA GLN A 92 3.46 6.70 -14.52
C GLN A 92 3.76 7.75 -13.44
N PRO A 93 3.81 9.06 -13.80
CA PRO A 93 4.13 10.12 -12.84
C PRO A 93 3.16 10.15 -11.64
N ILE A 94 1.88 9.83 -11.88
CA ILE A 94 0.82 9.77 -10.88
C ILE A 94 1.11 8.79 -9.73
N GLY A 95 2.04 7.86 -9.91
CA GLY A 95 2.57 7.00 -8.84
C GLY A 95 3.09 7.82 -7.64
N THR A 96 3.78 8.93 -7.88
CA THR A 96 4.30 9.83 -6.83
C THR A 96 3.17 10.52 -6.04
N PHE A 97 2.05 10.82 -6.71
CA PHE A 97 0.89 11.40 -6.03
C PHE A 97 0.16 10.36 -5.17
N THR A 98 -0.06 9.16 -5.72
CA THR A 98 -0.73 8.08 -4.98
C THR A 98 0.09 7.58 -3.79
N GLY A 99 1.42 7.54 -3.93
CA GLY A 99 2.35 7.22 -2.84
C GLY A 99 2.27 8.21 -1.67
N MET A 100 2.19 9.51 -1.98
CA MET A 100 2.03 10.54 -0.96
C MET A 100 0.66 10.41 -0.29
N PHE A 101 -0.38 10.17 -1.09
CA PHE A 101 -1.74 10.04 -0.59
C PHE A 101 -1.90 8.85 0.36
N VAL A 102 -1.31 7.69 0.03
CA VAL A 102 -1.39 6.51 0.92
C VAL A 102 -0.64 6.72 2.23
N GLN A 103 0.50 7.40 2.21
CA GLN A 103 1.24 7.74 3.43
C GLN A 103 0.49 8.74 4.32
N ILE A 104 -0.40 9.56 3.77
CA ILE A 104 -1.32 10.40 4.56
C ILE A 104 -2.50 9.58 5.09
N MET A 105 -3.04 8.66 4.28
CA MET A 105 -4.18 7.84 4.67
C MET A 105 -3.86 6.87 5.80
N ILE A 106 -2.67 6.26 5.82
CA ILE A 106 -2.25 5.32 6.87
C ILE A 106 -2.43 5.90 8.29
N PRO A 107 -1.81 7.04 8.67
CA PRO A 107 -1.98 7.59 10.01
C PRO A 107 -3.41 8.03 10.29
N ILE A 108 -4.14 8.54 9.28
CA ILE A 108 -5.56 8.88 9.44
C ILE A 108 -6.34 7.62 9.85
N THR A 109 -6.20 6.51 9.13
CA THR A 109 -6.94 5.28 9.45
C THR A 109 -6.61 4.71 10.82
N ILE A 110 -5.35 4.81 11.26
CA ILE A 110 -4.90 4.30 12.56
C ILE A 110 -5.47 5.15 13.71
N TRP A 111 -5.48 6.48 13.59
CA TRP A 111 -5.80 7.39 14.70
C TRP A 111 -7.21 7.96 14.70
N TRP A 112 -7.96 7.82 13.60
CA TRP A 112 -9.30 8.42 13.46
C TRP A 112 -10.33 7.82 14.43
N TRP A 113 -10.26 6.51 14.67
CA TRP A 113 -11.25 5.76 15.45
C TRP A 113 -10.93 5.72 16.94
N LYS A 114 -11.25 6.80 17.65
CA LYS A 114 -10.93 6.95 19.07
C LYS A 114 -11.55 5.87 19.97
N ASP A 115 -12.77 5.42 19.66
CA ASP A 115 -13.47 4.39 20.43
C ASP A 115 -12.80 3.01 20.27
N LEU A 116 -12.50 2.61 19.05
CA LEU A 116 -11.81 1.35 18.76
C LEU A 116 -10.40 1.33 19.36
N VAL A 117 -9.67 2.44 19.26
CA VAL A 117 -8.33 2.55 19.84
C VAL A 117 -8.38 2.48 21.37
N ALA A 118 -9.36 3.11 22.01
CA ALA A 118 -9.52 3.02 23.47
C ALA A 118 -9.82 1.58 23.93
N GLU A 119 -10.63 0.82 23.18
CA GLU A 119 -10.91 -0.59 23.46
C GLU A 119 -9.66 -1.48 23.30
N ILE A 120 -8.85 -1.25 22.26
CA ILE A 120 -7.58 -1.95 22.06
C ILE A 120 -6.56 -1.58 23.15
N ASP A 121 -6.55 -0.32 23.60
CA ASP A 121 -5.64 0.14 24.64
C ASP A 121 -6.02 -0.40 26.04
N ALA A 122 -7.29 -0.75 26.26
CA ALA A 122 -7.75 -1.40 27.49
C ALA A 122 -7.47 -2.92 27.53
N ASP A 123 -7.29 -3.55 26.36
CA ASP A 123 -7.04 -4.98 26.23
C ASP A 123 -5.54 -5.31 26.36
N ASN A 124 -5.23 -6.36 27.13
CA ASN A 124 -3.87 -6.83 27.37
C ASN A 124 -3.49 -8.06 26.53
N SER A 125 -4.32 -8.47 25.57
CA SER A 125 -3.96 -9.55 24.65
C SER A 125 -2.68 -9.24 23.87
N PHE A 126 -1.96 -10.29 23.50
CA PHE A 126 -0.67 -10.17 22.81
C PHE A 126 -0.81 -9.41 21.48
N MET A 127 -1.88 -9.65 20.73
CA MET A 127 -2.14 -8.96 19.46
C MET A 127 -2.44 -7.47 19.67
N CYS A 128 -3.20 -7.11 20.70
CA CYS A 128 -3.47 -5.71 21.05
C CYS A 128 -2.18 -4.98 21.48
N GLN A 129 -1.29 -5.63 22.23
CA GLN A 129 0.04 -5.09 22.54
C GLN A 129 0.90 -4.91 21.29
N ALA A 130 0.94 -5.90 20.41
CA ALA A 130 1.70 -5.83 19.17
C ALA A 130 1.21 -4.71 18.23
N PHE A 131 -0.09 -4.46 18.17
CA PHE A 131 -0.67 -3.31 17.46
C PHE A 131 -0.26 -1.98 18.10
N ARG A 132 -0.34 -1.86 19.42
CA ARG A 132 0.07 -0.64 20.16
C ARG A 132 1.53 -0.28 19.92
N LEU A 133 2.41 -1.27 19.88
CA LEU A 133 3.83 -1.06 19.62
C LEU A 133 4.06 -0.63 18.16
N TRP A 134 3.35 -1.23 17.20
CA TRP A 134 3.52 -0.97 15.77
C TRP A 134 2.92 0.35 15.29
N ARG A 135 1.84 0.84 15.91
CA ARG A 135 1.16 2.07 15.47
C ARG A 135 2.08 3.28 15.41
N TRP A 136 3.02 3.38 16.36
CA TRP A 136 3.96 4.48 16.49
C TRP A 136 4.99 4.54 15.38
N PRO A 137 5.82 3.49 15.15
CA PRO A 137 6.76 3.49 14.04
C PRO A 137 6.04 3.63 12.69
N ALA A 138 4.85 3.02 12.52
CA ALA A 138 4.07 3.18 11.30
C ALA A 138 3.71 4.66 11.05
N THR A 139 3.21 5.36 12.07
CA THR A 139 2.85 6.79 11.98
C THR A 139 4.08 7.66 11.67
N VAL A 140 5.18 7.45 12.39
CA VAL A 140 6.41 8.24 12.22
C VAL A 140 6.98 8.04 10.81
N LEU A 141 7.06 6.80 10.34
CA LEU A 141 7.55 6.49 9.00
C LEU A 141 6.62 6.99 7.89
N SER A 142 5.30 6.95 8.09
CA SER A 142 4.35 7.54 7.13
C SER A 142 4.51 9.05 7.02
N VAL A 143 4.73 9.76 8.12
CA VAL A 143 4.98 11.21 8.13
C VAL A 143 6.30 11.55 7.44
N MET A 144 7.38 10.82 7.75
CA MET A 144 8.68 11.01 7.09
C MET A 144 8.61 10.70 5.59
N GLY A 145 7.93 9.62 5.23
CA GLY A 145 7.65 9.27 3.84
C GLY A 145 6.92 10.41 3.14
N THR A 146 5.87 10.96 3.76
CA THR A 146 5.06 12.04 3.16
C THR A 146 5.92 13.27 2.89
N ALA A 147 6.80 13.64 3.83
CA ALA A 147 7.74 14.75 3.64
C ALA A 147 8.71 14.50 2.48
N THR A 148 9.16 13.25 2.34
CA THR A 148 10.04 12.82 1.25
C THR A 148 9.31 12.89 -0.09
N GLN A 149 8.10 12.31 -0.17
CA GLN A 149 7.27 12.32 -1.39
C GLN A 149 6.76 13.71 -1.77
N PHE A 150 6.56 14.60 -0.79
CA PHE A 150 6.21 15.99 -1.05
C PHE A 150 7.31 16.70 -1.84
N SER A 151 8.58 16.42 -1.51
CA SER A 151 9.73 16.98 -2.24
C SER A 151 9.83 16.44 -3.67
N LEU A 152 9.33 15.23 -3.90
CA LEU A 152 9.34 14.55 -5.19
C LEU A 152 8.14 14.90 -6.09
N GLN A 153 7.21 15.76 -5.64
CA GLN A 153 6.06 16.14 -6.47
C GLN A 153 6.47 16.80 -7.79
N ARG A 154 7.70 17.33 -7.90
CA ARG A 154 8.29 17.83 -9.15
C ARG A 154 8.36 16.75 -10.24
N CYS A 155 8.53 15.48 -9.86
CA CYS A 155 8.54 14.34 -10.78
C CYS A 155 7.21 14.12 -11.50
N ASN A 156 6.10 14.74 -11.06
CA ASN A 156 4.83 14.69 -11.81
C ASN A 156 4.83 15.56 -13.07
N PHE A 157 5.75 16.53 -13.18
CA PHE A 157 5.76 17.52 -14.24
C PHE A 157 6.86 17.28 -15.30
N VAL A 158 7.67 16.23 -15.13
CA VAL A 158 8.69 15.86 -16.13
C VAL A 158 8.05 15.00 -17.22
N SER A 159 8.54 15.14 -18.46
CA SER A 159 8.03 14.38 -19.61
C SER A 159 8.38 12.89 -19.57
N SER A 160 9.46 12.53 -18.86
CA SER A 160 9.85 11.15 -18.61
C SER A 160 10.56 11.07 -17.26
N LEU A 161 10.12 10.13 -16.41
CA LEU A 161 10.73 9.92 -15.08
C LEU A 161 12.15 9.39 -15.18
N LEU A 162 12.48 8.63 -16.23
CA LEU A 162 13.79 8.01 -16.40
C LEU A 162 14.82 8.97 -17.01
N ALA A 163 14.38 10.14 -17.48
CA ALA A 163 15.29 11.20 -17.93
C ALA A 163 15.92 11.97 -16.76
N ASP A 164 15.29 11.95 -15.58
CA ASP A 164 15.80 12.64 -14.39
C ASP A 164 16.42 11.61 -13.43
N PRO A 165 17.70 11.76 -13.05
CA PRO A 165 18.36 10.80 -12.16
C PRO A 165 17.68 10.71 -10.79
N ILE A 166 17.16 11.82 -10.25
CA ILE A 166 16.53 11.84 -8.93
C ILE A 166 15.19 11.10 -8.98
N CYS A 167 14.36 11.37 -9.98
CA CYS A 167 13.05 10.72 -10.12
C CYS A 167 13.18 9.24 -10.52
N GLY A 168 14.11 8.92 -11.42
CA GLY A 168 14.38 7.56 -11.88
C GLY A 168 14.89 6.64 -10.77
N ALA A 169 15.65 7.17 -9.79
CA ALA A 169 16.11 6.40 -8.64
C ALA A 169 14.96 5.71 -7.87
N TRP A 170 13.83 6.39 -7.72
CA TRP A 170 12.65 5.88 -6.99
C TRP A 170 11.91 4.75 -7.73
N LEU A 171 12.17 4.59 -9.02
CA LEU A 171 11.59 3.51 -9.83
C LEU A 171 12.41 2.22 -9.72
N GLU A 172 13.68 2.28 -9.31
CA GLU A 172 14.55 1.11 -9.27
C GLU A 172 13.98 -0.05 -8.40
N PRO A 173 13.46 0.16 -7.17
CA PRO A 173 12.93 -0.94 -6.37
C PRO A 173 11.63 -1.56 -6.93
N PRO A 174 10.60 -0.78 -7.36
CA PRO A 174 9.40 -1.34 -8.01
C PRO A 174 9.71 -2.20 -9.24
N PHE A 175 10.67 -1.78 -10.08
CA PHE A 175 11.09 -2.56 -11.24
C PHE A 175 11.75 -3.88 -10.83
N ASN A 176 12.60 -3.88 -9.80
CA ASN A 176 13.17 -5.11 -9.26
C ASN A 176 12.09 -6.04 -8.66
N PHE A 177 11.07 -5.47 -8.01
CA PHE A 177 9.95 -6.23 -7.45
C PHE A 177 9.10 -6.92 -8.54
N HIS A 178 8.84 -6.23 -9.66
CA HIS A 178 8.13 -6.80 -10.81
C HIS A 178 8.77 -8.11 -11.30
N ARG A 179 10.12 -8.15 -11.35
CA ARG A 179 10.88 -9.33 -11.79
C ARG A 179 10.64 -10.56 -10.92
N LEU A 180 10.31 -10.37 -9.64
CA LEU A 180 10.17 -11.47 -8.67
C LEU A 180 8.76 -12.04 -8.59
N LEU A 181 7.71 -11.23 -8.77
CA LEU A 181 6.34 -11.64 -8.45
C LEU A 181 5.39 -11.75 -9.64
N ILE A 182 5.58 -10.95 -10.71
CA ILE A 182 4.66 -10.93 -11.85
C ILE A 182 5.45 -10.98 -13.18
N PRO A 183 6.27 -12.03 -13.42
CA PRO A 183 7.06 -12.10 -14.66
C PRO A 183 6.22 -12.28 -15.93
N PHE A 184 4.90 -12.49 -15.81
CA PHE A 184 4.01 -12.84 -16.91
C PHE A 184 3.05 -11.72 -17.35
N ALA A 185 2.99 -10.59 -16.64
CA ALA A 185 2.10 -9.49 -17.02
C ALA A 185 2.82 -8.49 -17.95
N SER A 186 2.17 -8.11 -19.04
CA SER A 186 2.67 -7.03 -19.90
C SER A 186 2.53 -5.68 -19.19
N THR A 187 3.42 -4.74 -19.46
CA THR A 187 3.34 -3.37 -18.91
C THR A 187 2.03 -2.68 -19.25
N GLU A 188 1.48 -2.94 -20.44
CA GLU A 188 0.19 -2.40 -20.89
C GLU A 188 -0.98 -2.91 -20.04
N THR A 189 -1.03 -4.23 -19.75
CA THR A 189 -2.09 -4.80 -18.90
C THR A 189 -1.98 -4.32 -17.46
N LEU A 190 -0.76 -4.23 -16.92
CA LEU A 190 -0.54 -3.67 -15.59
C LEU A 190 -1.00 -2.21 -15.51
N ASN A 191 -0.73 -1.42 -16.54
CA ASN A 191 -1.15 -0.03 -16.59
C ASN A 191 -2.69 0.08 -16.56
N ALA A 192 -3.37 -0.73 -17.39
CA ALA A 192 -4.83 -0.77 -17.42
C ALA A 192 -5.43 -1.18 -16.05
N ILE A 193 -4.85 -2.21 -15.41
CA ILE A 193 -5.26 -2.67 -14.07
C ILE A 193 -5.04 -1.57 -13.03
N ALA A 194 -3.89 -0.88 -13.08
CA ALA A 194 -3.55 0.18 -12.16
C ALA A 194 -4.56 1.32 -12.23
N TYR A 195 -4.88 1.81 -13.43
CA TYR A 195 -5.87 2.88 -13.62
C TYR A 195 -7.29 2.44 -13.28
N ALA A 196 -7.72 1.24 -13.68
CA ALA A 196 -9.03 0.72 -13.32
C ALA A 196 -9.19 0.56 -11.80
N GLY A 197 -8.16 0.03 -11.15
CA GLY A 197 -8.06 -0.06 -9.69
C GLY A 197 -8.09 1.31 -9.02
N LEU A 198 -7.38 2.30 -9.56
CA LEU A 198 -7.34 3.66 -9.05
C LEU A 198 -8.71 4.35 -9.12
N ILE A 199 -9.40 4.25 -10.26
CA ILE A 199 -10.77 4.79 -10.44
C ILE A 199 -11.74 4.13 -9.46
N THR A 200 -11.67 2.80 -9.34
CA THR A 200 -12.52 2.04 -8.41
C THR A 200 -12.26 2.43 -6.96
N TYR A 201 -10.97 2.55 -6.59
CA TYR A 201 -10.53 2.94 -5.27
C TYR A 201 -11.04 4.33 -4.88
N PHE A 202 -10.81 5.35 -5.72
CA PHE A 202 -11.26 6.71 -5.43
C PHE A 202 -12.78 6.86 -5.49
N GLY A 203 -13.46 6.12 -6.37
CA GLY A 203 -14.93 6.06 -6.39
C GLY A 203 -15.49 5.52 -5.07
N TYR A 204 -14.92 4.43 -4.57
CA TYR A 204 -15.30 3.86 -3.27
C TYR A 204 -14.94 4.79 -2.10
N LEU A 205 -13.75 5.38 -2.11
CA LEU A 205 -13.31 6.32 -1.08
C LEU A 205 -14.23 7.55 -1.01
N ALA A 206 -14.58 8.13 -2.17
CA ALA A 206 -15.49 9.26 -2.24
C ALA A 206 -16.88 8.90 -1.70
N TYR A 207 -17.42 7.74 -2.09
CA TYR A 207 -18.66 7.21 -1.53
C TYR A 207 -18.57 7.05 0.00
N TYR A 208 -17.49 6.43 0.49
CA TYR A 208 -17.27 6.17 1.91
C TYR A 208 -17.19 7.46 2.73
N VAL A 209 -16.47 8.46 2.24
CA VAL A 209 -16.30 9.77 2.89
C VAL A 209 -17.61 10.58 2.86
N ALA A 210 -18.39 10.50 1.78
CA ALA A 210 -19.61 11.29 1.63
C ALA A 210 -20.80 10.70 2.40
N VAL A 211 -20.88 9.38 2.53
CA VAL A 211 -22.12 8.69 2.96
C VAL A 211 -21.96 8.01 4.34
N PRO A 212 -21.11 6.98 4.52
CA PRO A 212 -20.85 6.36 5.82
C PRO A 212 -20.16 7.26 6.86
N LEU A 213 -19.08 7.97 6.48
CA LEU A 213 -18.20 8.65 7.43
C LEU A 213 -18.91 9.73 8.27
N PRO A 214 -19.78 10.59 7.70
CA PRO A 214 -20.50 11.61 8.47
C PRO A 214 -21.49 10.98 9.47
N ARG A 215 -22.05 9.81 9.13
CA ARG A 215 -22.97 9.07 10.01
C ARG A 215 -22.24 8.36 11.14
N ALA A 216 -21.07 7.77 10.84
CA ALA A 216 -20.23 7.05 11.79
C ALA A 216 -19.64 7.98 12.88
N SER A 217 -19.36 9.25 12.54
CA SER A 217 -18.57 10.15 13.41
C SER A 217 -17.22 9.49 13.78
N ARG A 218 -16.60 9.91 14.89
CA ARG A 218 -15.41 9.26 15.48
C ARG A 218 -15.69 7.90 16.13
N SER A 219 -16.89 7.34 15.95
CA SER A 219 -17.25 6.03 16.48
C SER A 219 -17.25 4.94 15.41
N GLY A 220 -16.34 3.98 15.54
CA GLY A 220 -16.21 2.82 14.67
C GLY A 220 -17.20 1.69 14.97
N ARG A 221 -18.01 1.80 16.04
CA ARG A 221 -19.03 0.79 16.39
C ARG A 221 -20.36 0.94 15.66
N LYS A 222 -20.67 2.09 15.04
CA LYS A 222 -21.92 2.22 14.28
C LYS A 222 -22.01 1.18 13.17
N GLU A 223 -23.23 0.67 12.98
CA GLU A 223 -23.53 -0.34 11.97
C GLU A 223 -23.13 0.20 10.59
N ARG A 224 -22.30 -0.57 9.90
CA ARG A 224 -21.78 -0.25 8.58
C ARG A 224 -22.61 -1.00 7.55
N ASP A 225 -22.95 -0.35 6.45
CA ASP A 225 -23.61 -1.01 5.31
C ASP A 225 -22.79 -2.24 4.85
N CYS A 226 -23.49 -3.23 4.27
CA CYS A 226 -23.05 -4.59 3.95
C CYS A 226 -21.62 -4.74 3.36
N PHE A 227 -21.12 -3.73 2.64
CA PHE A 227 -19.79 -3.76 2.00
C PHE A 227 -18.59 -3.45 2.91
N SER A 228 -18.81 -2.89 4.10
CA SER A 228 -17.74 -2.66 5.09
C SER A 228 -18.06 -3.26 6.45
N SER A 229 -19.11 -4.07 6.50
CA SER A 229 -19.50 -4.78 7.69
C SER A 229 -18.61 -6.02 7.86
N VAL A 230 -18.26 -6.27 9.12
CA VAL A 230 -17.84 -7.59 9.58
C VAL A 230 -19.02 -8.59 9.42
N SER A 231 -20.22 -8.12 9.05
CA SER A 231 -21.42 -8.94 8.96
C SER A 231 -21.39 -9.97 7.82
N VAL A 232 -20.64 -9.71 6.75
CA VAL A 232 -20.39 -10.71 5.70
C VAL A 232 -19.54 -11.86 6.24
N LEU A 233 -18.55 -11.56 7.09
CA LEU A 233 -17.72 -12.58 7.74
C LEU A 233 -18.51 -13.34 8.81
N THR A 234 -19.42 -12.70 9.56
CA THR A 234 -20.35 -13.42 10.45
C THR A 234 -21.39 -14.23 9.66
N SER A 235 -21.89 -13.74 8.52
CA SER A 235 -22.89 -14.47 7.72
C SER A 235 -22.29 -15.70 7.03
N TRP A 236 -20.99 -15.66 6.73
CA TRP A 236 -20.22 -16.82 6.28
C TRP A 236 -19.82 -17.76 7.43
N GLY A 237 -20.16 -17.43 8.69
CA GLY A 237 -19.89 -18.26 9.87
C GLY A 237 -18.46 -18.19 10.41
N TRP A 238 -17.65 -17.25 9.93
CA TRP A 238 -16.25 -17.09 10.36
C TRP A 238 -16.14 -16.35 11.69
N LEU A 239 -17.22 -15.71 12.14
CA LEU A 239 -17.28 -14.95 13.39
C LEU A 239 -18.59 -15.28 14.10
N LYS A 240 -18.51 -15.61 15.39
CA LYS A 240 -19.69 -15.75 16.24
C LYS A 240 -20.23 -14.36 16.58
N PRO A 241 -21.54 -14.11 16.41
CA PRO A 241 -22.14 -12.89 16.92
C PRO A 241 -21.95 -12.85 18.43
N ARG A 242 -21.42 -11.73 18.95
CA ARG A 242 -21.32 -11.50 20.39
C ARG A 242 -22.75 -11.41 20.92
N SER A 243 -23.09 -12.20 21.92
CA SER A 243 -24.33 -12.02 22.67
C SER A 243 -24.18 -10.73 23.46
N ASP A 244 -24.87 -9.68 23.02
CA ASP A 244 -24.88 -8.40 23.72
C ASP A 244 -25.37 -8.61 25.17
N VAL A 245 -24.59 -8.13 26.14
CA VAL A 245 -25.01 -7.81 27.51
C VAL A 245 -24.91 -6.30 27.66
#